data_AF-A0A957TAW9-F1
#
_entry.id   AF-A0A957TAW9-F1
#
_cell.length_a   1.000
_cell.length_b   1.000
_cell.length_c   1.000
_cell.angle_alpha   90.00
_cell.angle_beta   90.00
_cell.angle_gamma   90.00
#
_symmetry.space_group_name_H-M   'P 1'
#
loop_
_entity.id
_entity.type
_entity.pdbx_description
1 polymer ?
#
loop_
_entity_poly.entity_id
_entity_poly.type
_entity_poly.pdbx_seq_one_letter_code
_entity_poly.pdbx_strand_id
1 'polypeptide(L)'
;MNSWLLLHYKLPSKPSALRVYAWRKLKRLGAILLNDAVWVLPDTPKTAEQFQWLAAEIQEMRGDVNLWRSNLVLGLSEEALIEEFKKLVDQEYKELLKKLSRMNRDLSKLSQEYQQIAGKDYFRSEVGRQVKEKLLVLRGGTK
;
A
#
# COMPACT_ATOMS: atom_id res chain seq x y z
N MET A 1 -4.53 1.36 19.99
CA MET A 1 -5.57 0.72 19.16
C MET A 1 -5.67 1.51 17.88
N ASN A 2 -5.18 0.94 16.78
CA ASN A 2 -5.39 1.50 15.46
C ASN A 2 -6.82 1.17 15.00
N SER A 3 -7.45 2.16 14.39
CA SER A 3 -8.68 1.99 13.63
C SER A 3 -8.34 1.50 12.22
N TRP A 4 -9.24 0.72 11.63
CA TRP A 4 -9.06 0.10 10.32
C TRP A 4 -10.20 0.47 9.39
N LEU A 5 -9.87 0.65 8.12
CA LEU A 5 -10.83 0.79 7.03
C LEU A 5 -10.99 -0.55 6.34
N LEU A 6 -12.23 -1.02 6.23
CA LEU A 6 -12.59 -2.25 5.54
C LEU A 6 -13.40 -1.90 4.31
N LEU A 7 -12.97 -2.39 3.14
CA LEU A 7 -13.68 -2.20 1.88
C LEU A 7 -14.04 -3.57 1.30
N HIS A 8 -15.34 -3.80 1.14
CA HIS A 8 -15.88 -4.93 0.40
C HIS A 8 -16.58 -4.40 -0.84
N TYR A 9 -16.36 -5.04 -1.99
CA TYR A 9 -17.00 -4.63 -3.23
C TYR A 9 -17.40 -5.82 -4.09
N LYS A 10 -18.38 -5.58 -4.96
CA LYS A 10 -18.83 -6.51 -5.98
C LYS A 10 -18.98 -5.74 -7.29
N LEU A 11 -18.33 -6.24 -8.33
CA LEU A 11 -18.45 -5.70 -9.69
C LEU A 11 -19.06 -6.76 -10.62
N PRO A 12 -19.75 -6.35 -11.70
CA PRO A 12 -20.28 -7.27 -12.71
C PRO A 12 -19.22 -8.26 -13.20
N SER A 13 -19.65 -9.50 -13.50
CA SER A 13 -18.75 -10.58 -13.95
C SER A 13 -18.12 -10.30 -15.32
N LYS A 14 -18.78 -9.49 -16.17
CA LYS A 14 -18.27 -8.98 -17.44
C LYS A 14 -18.52 -7.47 -17.56
N PRO A 15 -17.57 -6.70 -18.13
CA PRO A 15 -16.23 -7.13 -18.55
C PRO A 15 -15.29 -7.34 -17.34
N SER A 16 -14.32 -8.26 -17.47
CA SER A 16 -13.33 -8.54 -16.39
C SER A 16 -12.43 -7.35 -16.07
N ALA A 17 -12.28 -6.41 -17.02
CA ALA A 17 -11.45 -5.22 -16.88
C ALA A 17 -11.79 -4.37 -15.65
N LEU A 18 -13.08 -4.26 -15.27
CA LEU A 18 -13.49 -3.46 -14.10
C LEU A 18 -12.96 -4.07 -12.79
N ARG A 19 -13.05 -5.40 -12.64
CA ARG A 19 -12.49 -6.09 -11.47
C ARG A 19 -10.97 -5.98 -11.40
N VAL A 20 -10.30 -6.13 -12.54
CA VAL A 20 -8.84 -5.98 -12.63
C VAL A 20 -8.41 -4.56 -12.28
N TYR A 21 -9.16 -3.56 -12.72
CA TYR A 21 -8.92 -2.16 -12.38
C TYR A 21 -8.98 -1.91 -10.86
N ALA A 22 -10.09 -2.30 -10.22
CA ALA A 22 -10.28 -2.13 -8.78
C ALA A 22 -9.18 -2.87 -7.98
N TRP A 23 -8.92 -4.13 -8.35
CA TRP A 23 -7.86 -4.94 -7.74
C TRP A 23 -6.48 -4.30 -7.85
N ARG A 24 -6.10 -3.79 -9.03
CA ARG A 24 -4.82 -3.11 -9.24
C ARG A 24 -4.72 -1.82 -8.43
N LYS A 25 -5.81 -1.06 -8.30
CA LYS A 25 -5.85 0.13 -7.44
C LYS A 25 -5.61 -0.22 -5.98
N LEU A 26 -6.32 -1.22 -5.46
CA LEU A 26 -6.15 -1.70 -4.08
C LEU A 26 -4.72 -2.17 -3.80
N LYS A 27 -4.12 -2.94 -4.73
CA LYS A 27 -2.71 -3.33 -4.63
C LYS A 27 -1.75 -2.14 -4.67
N ARG A 28 -2.02 -1.12 -5.49
CA ARG A 28 -1.21 0.11 -5.53
C ARG A 28 -1.28 0.91 -4.22
N LEU A 29 -2.44 0.91 -3.58
CA LEU A 29 -2.62 1.50 -2.25
C LEU A 29 -1.91 0.69 -1.16
N GLY A 30 -1.41 -0.52 -1.44
CA GLY A 30 -0.86 -1.39 -0.40
C GLY A 30 -1.93 -2.00 0.51
N ALA A 31 -3.19 -2.02 0.06
CA ALA A 31 -4.26 -2.67 0.81
C ALA A 31 -4.04 -4.19 0.87
N ILE A 32 -4.32 -4.78 2.03
CA ILE A 32 -4.25 -6.23 2.25
C ILE A 32 -5.62 -6.83 2.02
N LEU A 33 -5.67 -8.01 1.40
CA LEU A 33 -6.91 -8.77 1.23
C LEU A 33 -7.02 -9.78 2.38
N LEU A 34 -8.08 -9.66 3.19
CA LEU A 34 -8.42 -10.56 4.28
C LEU A 34 -9.46 -11.58 3.80
N ASN A 35 -9.19 -12.86 4.05
CA ASN A 35 -10.09 -13.99 3.80
C ASN A 35 -10.74 -13.95 2.40
N ASP A 36 -9.97 -13.56 1.39
CA ASP A 36 -10.37 -13.45 -0.02
C ASP A 36 -11.59 -12.55 -0.31
N ALA A 37 -12.01 -11.71 0.65
CA ALA A 37 -13.25 -10.95 0.55
C ALA A 37 -13.10 -9.46 0.89
N VAL A 38 -12.35 -9.11 1.92
CA VAL A 38 -12.35 -7.75 2.49
C VAL A 38 -10.98 -7.12 2.35
N TRP A 39 -10.92 -5.91 1.81
CA TRP A 39 -9.68 -5.14 1.72
C TRP A 39 -9.51 -4.26 2.95
N VAL A 40 -8.30 -4.25 3.51
CA VAL A 40 -7.98 -3.47 4.70
C VAL A 40 -6.89 -2.45 4.44
N LEU A 41 -7.07 -1.27 5.04
CA LEU A 41 -6.05 -0.24 5.23
C LEU A 41 -6.11 0.29 6.68
N PRO A 42 -5.01 0.80 7.24
CA PRO A 42 -5.09 1.58 8.47
C PRO A 42 -5.95 2.82 8.25
N ASP A 43 -6.72 3.22 9.25
CA ASP A 43 -7.59 4.40 9.18
C ASP A 43 -6.78 5.67 9.42
N THR A 44 -6.43 6.34 8.33
CA THR A 44 -5.79 7.65 8.30
C THR A 44 -6.60 8.57 7.39
N PRO A 45 -6.51 9.91 7.51
CA PRO A 45 -7.21 10.81 6.61
C PRO A 45 -6.94 10.49 5.12
N LYS A 46 -5.67 10.19 4.79
CA LYS A 46 -5.23 9.85 3.44
C LYS A 46 -5.87 8.54 2.94
N THR A 47 -5.81 7.47 3.73
CA THR A 47 -6.35 6.17 3.32
C THR A 47 -7.88 6.17 3.26
N ALA A 48 -8.53 6.91 4.16
CA ALA A 48 -9.98 7.12 4.14
C ALA A 48 -10.41 7.80 2.84
N GLU A 49 -9.76 8.91 2.48
CA GLU A 49 -9.99 9.59 1.21
C GLU A 49 -9.75 8.64 0.03
N GLN A 50 -8.62 7.93 -0.01
CA GLN A 50 -8.30 6.99 -1.09
C GLN A 50 -9.35 5.88 -1.27
N PHE A 51 -9.87 5.32 -0.17
CA PHE A 51 -10.95 4.33 -0.22
C PHE A 51 -12.29 4.93 -0.62
N GLN A 52 -12.61 6.16 -0.19
CA GLN A 52 -13.82 6.87 -0.62
C GLN A 52 -13.81 7.14 -2.13
N TRP A 53 -12.69 7.61 -2.68
CA TRP A 53 -12.54 7.79 -4.13
C TRP A 53 -12.72 6.48 -4.89
N LEU A 54 -12.09 5.39 -4.45
CA LEU A 54 -12.25 4.08 -5.08
C LEU A 54 -13.70 3.57 -4.96
N ALA A 55 -14.36 3.79 -3.83
CA ALA A 55 -15.75 3.41 -3.64
C ALA A 55 -16.66 4.15 -4.63
N ALA A 56 -16.47 5.46 -4.82
CA ALA A 56 -17.20 6.25 -5.81
C ALA A 56 -17.00 5.70 -7.23
N GLU A 57 -15.75 5.40 -7.62
CA GLU A 57 -15.46 4.79 -8.94
C GLU A 57 -16.14 3.43 -9.11
N ILE A 58 -16.19 2.60 -8.05
CA ILE A 58 -16.89 1.32 -8.10
C ILE A 58 -18.39 1.51 -8.32
N GLN A 59 -18.99 2.51 -7.67
CA GLN A 59 -20.40 2.85 -7.88
C GLN A 59 -20.66 3.34 -9.32
N GLU A 60 -19.78 4.18 -9.87
CA GLU A 60 -19.84 4.61 -11.28
C GLU A 60 -19.75 3.43 -12.26
N MET A 61 -18.95 2.41 -11.92
CA MET A 61 -18.86 1.14 -12.65
C MET A 61 -20.08 0.22 -12.43
N ARG A 62 -21.15 0.71 -11.78
CA ARG A 62 -22.37 -0.04 -11.38
C ARG A 62 -22.07 -1.24 -10.49
N GLY A 63 -21.04 -1.14 -9.67
CA GLY A 63 -20.72 -2.11 -8.62
C GLY A 63 -21.34 -1.74 -7.28
N ASP A 64 -21.45 -2.75 -6.42
CA ASP A 64 -21.76 -2.56 -5.01
C ASP A 64 -20.46 -2.35 -4.24
N VAL A 65 -20.45 -1.44 -3.27
CA VAL A 65 -19.32 -1.20 -2.39
C VAL A 65 -19.81 -0.82 -1.01
N ASN A 66 -19.11 -1.33 0.00
CA ASN A 66 -19.30 -0.94 1.38
C ASN A 66 -17.94 -0.61 1.98
N LEU A 67 -17.90 0.50 2.71
CA LEU A 67 -16.72 1.00 3.40
C LEU A 67 -17.06 1.16 4.88
N TRP A 68 -16.32 0.47 5.74
CA TRP A 68 -16.50 0.55 7.19
C TRP A 68 -15.24 1.07 7.86
N ARG A 69 -15.45 1.83 8.93
CA ARG A 69 -14.44 2.09 9.95
C ARG A 69 -14.67 1.12 11.10
N SER A 70 -13.63 0.43 11.53
CA SER A 70 -13.73 -0.67 12.48
C SER A 70 -12.52 -0.76 13.37
N ASN A 71 -12.73 -1.31 14.57
CA ASN A 71 -11.64 -1.74 15.44
C ASN A 71 -11.63 -3.27 15.45
N LEU A 72 -10.44 -3.84 15.55
CA LEU A 72 -10.31 -5.28 15.75
C LEU A 72 -10.80 -5.65 17.16
N VAL A 73 -11.79 -6.53 17.24
CA VAL A 73 -12.38 -6.99 18.51
C VAL A 73 -11.84 -8.36 18.92
N LEU A 74 -11.66 -9.27 17.96
CA LEU A 74 -11.18 -10.63 18.14
C LEU A 74 -10.64 -11.14 16.79
N GLY A 75 -9.56 -11.92 16.78
CA GLY A 75 -9.01 -12.51 15.55
C GLY A 75 -7.48 -12.39 15.46
N LEU A 76 -6.95 -12.14 14.26
CA LEU A 76 -5.53 -11.84 14.03
C LEU A 76 -5.07 -10.77 15.01
N SER A 77 -3.92 -10.92 15.67
CA SER A 77 -3.41 -9.85 16.52
C SER A 77 -3.19 -8.58 15.68
N GLU A 78 -3.45 -7.42 16.27
CA GLU A 78 -3.23 -6.13 15.59
C GLU A 78 -1.79 -6.03 15.07
N GLU A 79 -0.86 -6.56 15.86
CA GLU A 79 0.57 -6.67 15.57
C GLU A 79 0.83 -7.54 14.34
N ALA A 80 0.15 -8.69 14.19
CA ALA A 80 0.31 -9.56 13.03
C ALA A 80 -0.12 -8.86 11.74
N LEU A 81 -1.24 -8.12 11.76
CA LEU A 81 -1.69 -7.36 10.60
C LEU A 81 -0.70 -6.23 10.25
N ILE A 82 -0.19 -5.51 11.25
CA ILE A 82 0.85 -4.49 11.06
C ILE A 82 2.12 -5.11 10.44
N GLU A 83 2.54 -6.29 10.92
CA GLU A 83 3.66 -7.02 10.35
C GLU A 83 3.45 -7.39 8.90
N GLU A 84 2.23 -7.80 8.50
CA GLU A 84 1.93 -8.06 7.08
C GLU A 84 2.04 -6.80 6.21
N PHE A 85 1.60 -5.64 6.70
CA PHE A 85 1.81 -4.36 6.00
C PHE A 85 3.30 -4.04 5.84
N LYS A 86 4.08 -4.23 6.91
CA LYS A 86 5.54 -4.01 6.86
C LYS A 86 6.21 -4.98 5.90
N LYS A 87 5.86 -6.27 5.93
CA LYS A 87 6.40 -7.29 5.01
C LYS A 87 6.17 -6.92 3.54
N LEU A 88 4.98 -6.39 3.21
CA LEU A 88 4.64 -5.96 1.86
C LEU A 88 5.63 -4.91 1.34
N VAL A 89 5.84 -3.83 2.09
CA VAL A 89 6.77 -2.76 1.68
C VAL A 89 8.23 -3.15 1.83
N ASP A 90 8.57 -4.00 2.80
CA ASP A 90 9.94 -4.50 3.01
C ASP A 90 10.46 -5.26 1.80
N GLN A 91 9.62 -6.05 1.14
CA GLN A 91 10.01 -6.77 -0.08
C GLN A 91 10.42 -5.77 -1.17
N GLU A 92 9.62 -4.73 -1.39
CA GLU A 92 9.91 -3.69 -2.39
C GLU A 92 11.14 -2.87 -2.01
N TYR A 93 11.29 -2.50 -0.74
CA TYR A 93 12.48 -1.80 -0.25
C TYR A 93 13.76 -2.63 -0.38
N LYS A 94 13.71 -3.95 -0.12
CA LYS A 94 14.85 -4.84 -0.33
C LYS A 94 15.27 -4.87 -1.80
N GLU A 95 14.33 -4.92 -2.73
CA GLU A 95 14.64 -4.82 -4.16
C GLU A 95 15.23 -3.45 -4.53
N LEU A 96 14.71 -2.38 -3.94
CA LEU A 96 15.25 -1.04 -4.14
C LEU A 96 16.68 -0.90 -3.58
N LEU A 97 16.99 -1.50 -2.42
CA LEU A 97 18.35 -1.54 -1.86
C LEU A 97 19.34 -2.26 -2.78
N LYS A 98 18.92 -3.38 -3.40
CA LYS A 98 19.70 -4.10 -4.40
C LYS A 98 19.96 -3.27 -5.65
N LYS A 99 18.98 -2.46 -6.08
CA LYS A 99 19.17 -1.51 -7.19
C LYS A 99 20.15 -0.39 -6.82
N LEU A 100 20.06 0.13 -5.59
CA LEU A 100 20.94 1.18 -5.08
C LEU A 100 22.40 0.74 -4.91
N SER A 101 22.69 -0.55 -4.75
CA SER A 101 24.06 -1.07 -4.70
C SER A 101 24.71 -1.25 -6.08
N ARG A 102 23.98 -1.05 -7.18
CA ARG A 102 24.55 -1.15 -8.54
C ARG A 102 25.37 0.10 -8.86
N MET A 103 26.45 -0.08 -9.64
CA MET A 103 27.32 1.03 -10.06
C MET A 103 26.61 2.00 -11.01
N ASN A 104 25.97 1.50 -12.07
CA ASN A 104 25.26 2.32 -13.05
C ASN A 104 23.79 2.55 -12.65
N ARG A 105 23.58 3.32 -11.58
CA ARG A 105 22.26 3.57 -10.98
C ARG A 105 21.74 4.97 -11.33
N ASP A 106 20.46 5.06 -11.67
CA ASP A 106 19.75 6.33 -11.83
C ASP A 106 19.11 6.75 -10.50
N LEU A 107 19.75 7.67 -9.78
CA LEU A 107 19.28 8.14 -8.47
C LEU A 107 17.96 8.93 -8.53
N SER A 108 17.61 9.50 -9.69
CA SER A 108 16.33 10.18 -9.88
C SER A 108 15.21 9.15 -9.91
N LYS A 109 15.35 8.13 -10.78
CA LYS A 109 14.39 7.04 -10.91
C LYS A 109 14.22 6.24 -9.60
N LEU A 110 15.32 5.92 -8.93
CA LEU A 110 15.27 5.18 -7.66
C LEU A 110 14.65 6.00 -6.52
N SER A 111 14.80 7.33 -6.56
CA SER A 111 14.10 8.21 -5.62
C SER A 111 12.60 8.28 -5.89
N GLN A 112 12.17 8.27 -7.16
CA GLN A 112 10.75 8.20 -7.49
C GLN A 112 10.15 6.88 -7.02
N GLU A 113 10.85 5.76 -7.24
CA GLU A 113 10.46 4.44 -6.76
C GLU A 113 10.36 4.42 -5.21
N TYR A 114 11.32 5.01 -4.51
CA TYR A 114 11.24 5.18 -3.04
C TYR A 114 9.98 5.92 -2.60
N GLN A 115 9.62 7.04 -3.25
CA GLN A 115 8.43 7.81 -2.89
C GLN A 115 7.13 7.02 -3.13
N GLN A 116 7.10 6.19 -4.17
CA GLN A 116 5.96 5.30 -4.43
C GLN A 116 5.80 4.25 -3.33
N ILE A 117 6.89 3.61 -2.91
CA ILE A 117 6.85 2.62 -1.81
C ILE A 117 6.52 3.31 -0.49
N ALA A 118 7.15 4.45 -0.19
CA ALA A 118 6.89 5.23 1.02
C ALA A 118 5.43 5.73 1.09
N GLY A 119 4.79 5.94 -0.06
CA GLY A 119 3.38 6.31 -0.14
C GLY A 119 2.40 5.29 0.46
N LYS A 120 2.83 4.03 0.58
CA LYS A 120 2.10 2.88 1.17
C LYS A 120 2.82 2.24 2.37
N ASP A 121 3.90 2.85 2.86
CA ASP A 121 4.56 2.45 4.11
C ASP A 121 3.88 3.14 5.30
N TYR A 122 2.75 2.58 5.71
CA TYR A 122 1.91 3.16 6.76
C TYR A 122 2.51 3.04 8.17
N PHE A 123 3.37 2.06 8.39
CA PHE A 123 3.91 1.70 9.71
C PHE A 123 5.42 1.97 9.84
N ARG A 124 6.01 2.67 8.87
CA ARG A 124 7.41 3.12 8.86
C ARG A 124 8.37 1.95 9.05
N SER A 125 8.49 1.14 8.01
CA SER A 125 9.45 0.05 7.95
C SER A 125 10.88 0.50 8.30
N GLU A 126 11.60 -0.35 9.03
CA GLU A 126 13.03 -0.16 9.30
C GLU A 126 13.85 -0.25 7.99
N VAL A 127 13.48 -1.14 7.09
CA VAL A 127 14.12 -1.25 5.77
C VAL A 127 13.91 0.04 4.96
N GLY A 128 12.71 0.63 5.05
CA GLY A 128 12.40 1.92 4.44
C GLY A 128 13.30 3.05 4.95
N ARG A 129 13.63 3.06 6.25
CA ARG A 129 14.58 4.00 6.84
C ARG A 129 15.99 3.81 6.28
N GLN A 130 16.48 2.57 6.20
CA GLN A 130 17.79 2.25 5.62
C GLN A 130 17.89 2.70 4.15
N VAL A 131 16.83 2.52 3.36
CA VAL A 131 16.78 2.99 1.97
C VAL A 131 16.91 4.51 1.90
N LYS A 132 16.18 5.23 2.76
CA LYS A 132 16.23 6.69 2.84
C LYS A 132 17.63 7.19 3.20
N GLU A 133 18.26 6.60 4.20
CA GLU A 133 19.62 6.95 4.62
C GLU A 133 20.62 6.72 3.49
N LYS A 134 20.56 5.56 2.83
CA LYS A 134 21.42 5.25 1.69
C LYS A 134 21.21 6.24 0.54
N LEU A 135 19.97 6.62 0.23
CA LEU A 135 19.67 7.65 -0.78
C LEU A 135 20.26 9.02 -0.41
N LEU A 136 20.21 9.41 0.86
CA LEU A 136 20.79 10.67 1.34
C LEU A 136 22.32 10.66 1.22
N VAL A 137 22.99 9.59 1.65
CA VAL A 137 24.44 9.44 1.54
C VAL A 137 24.89 9.51 0.07
N LEU A 138 24.18 8.82 -0.83
CA LEU A 138 24.51 8.79 -2.25
C LEU A 138 24.31 10.15 -2.96
N ARG A 139 23.40 10.98 -2.46
CA ARG A 139 23.18 12.35 -2.96
C ARG A 139 24.13 13.38 -2.34
N GLY A 140 24.52 13.17 -1.09
CA GLY A 140 25.43 14.07 -0.36
C GLY A 140 26.91 13.82 -0.67
N GLY A 141 27.28 12.61 -1.11
CA GLY A 141 28.65 12.22 -1.46
C GLY A 141 29.12 12.65 -2.86
N THR A 142 28.43 13.59 -3.51
CA THR A 142 28.85 14.17 -4.81
C THR A 142 29.60 15.49 -4.59
N LYS A 143 30.58 15.50 -3.68
CA LYS A 143 31.59 16.56 -3.58
C LYS A 143 32.95 15.99 -3.90
#